data_AF-A0A396RLH2-F1
#
_entry.id   AF-A0A396RLH2-F1
#
_cell.length_a   1.000
_cell.length_b   1.000
_cell.length_c   1.000
_cell.angle_alpha   90.00
_cell.angle_beta   90.00
_cell.angle_gamma   90.00
#
_symmetry.space_group_name_H-M   'P 1'
#
loop_
_entity.id
_entity.type
_entity.pdbx_description
1 polymer ?
#
loop_
_entity_poly.entity_id
_entity_poly.type
_entity_poly.pdbx_seq_one_letter_code
_entity_poly.pdbx_strand_id
1 'polypeptide(L)'
;MTGVRAEMFGERIRTRAAELGWGLSDLSRESGTKKATLQNFWEGRLCRADVLFPLADALGVSPRWLATGEGEVAPAVWRQY
;
A
#
# COMPACT_ATOMS: atom_id res chain seq x y z
N MET A 1 -3.18 14.51 -22.13
CA MET A 1 -4.16 14.22 -21.06
C MET A 1 -3.98 12.77 -20.63
N THR A 2 -3.00 12.49 -19.77
CA THR A 2 -2.89 11.19 -19.11
C THR A 2 -3.92 11.17 -17.98
N GLY A 3 -5.07 10.57 -18.25
CA GLY A 3 -6.07 10.34 -17.22
C GLY A 3 -5.44 9.54 -16.09
N VAL A 4 -5.49 10.09 -14.88
CA VAL A 4 -5.21 9.36 -13.65
C VAL A 4 -6.19 8.19 -13.65
N ARG A 5 -5.74 7.01 -14.08
CA ARG A 5 -6.55 5.81 -13.95
C ARG A 5 -6.74 5.65 -12.45
N ALA A 6 -7.98 5.66 -11.99
CA ALA A 6 -8.31 5.27 -10.64
C ALA A 6 -7.91 3.79 -10.47
N GLU A 7 -6.64 3.53 -10.20
CA GLU A 7 -6.18 2.20 -9.87
C GLU A 7 -6.94 1.74 -8.63
N MET A 8 -7.35 0.48 -8.60
CA MET A 8 -8.00 -0.04 -7.39
C MET A 8 -6.96 -0.14 -6.26
N PHE A 9 -7.42 -0.12 -5.02
CA PHE A 9 -6.57 -0.24 -3.83
C PHE A 9 -5.54 -1.39 -3.93
N GLY A 10 -5.99 -2.56 -4.40
CA GLY A 10 -5.14 -3.73 -4.60
C GLY A 10 -4.15 -3.63 -5.78
N GLU A 11 -4.42 -2.80 -6.78
CA GLU A 11 -3.48 -2.54 -7.87
C GLU A 11 -2.30 -1.70 -7.37
N ARG A 12 -2.57 -0.64 -6.59
CA ARG A 12 -1.50 0.18 -6.00
C ARG A 12 -0.57 -0.62 -5.09
N ILE A 13 -1.13 -1.50 -4.26
CA ILE A 13 -0.35 -2.42 -3.42
C ILE A 13 0.55 -3.30 -4.29
N ARG A 14 -0.01 -3.91 -5.35
CA ARG A 14 0.72 -4.78 -6.27
C ARG A 14 1.85 -4.06 -6.98
N THR A 15 1.54 -2.91 -7.59
CA THR A 15 2.52 -2.10 -8.31
C THR A 15 3.66 -1.72 -7.39
N ARG A 16 3.36 -1.20 -6.19
CA ARG A 16 4.40 -0.79 -5.25
C ARG A 16 5.21 -1.97 -4.68
N ALA A 17 4.54 -3.07 -4.36
CA ALA A 17 5.22 -4.28 -3.90
C ALA A 17 6.15 -4.84 -5.00
N ALA A 18 5.73 -4.82 -6.27
CA ALA A 18 6.55 -5.26 -7.39
C ALA A 18 7.79 -4.39 -7.60
N GLU A 19 7.67 -3.06 -7.44
CA GLU A 19 8.82 -2.14 -7.46
C GLU A 19 9.86 -2.43 -6.36
N LEU A 20 9.41 -2.95 -5.22
CA LEU A 20 10.27 -3.38 -4.11
C LEU A 20 10.78 -4.83 -4.29
N GLY A 21 10.34 -5.54 -5.32
CA GLY A 21 10.64 -6.96 -5.52
C GLY A 21 9.93 -7.88 -4.51
N TRP A 22 8.84 -7.42 -3.90
CA TRP A 22 8.13 -8.09 -2.82
C TRP A 22 6.89 -8.84 -3.32
N GLY A 23 6.67 -10.03 -2.76
CA GLY A 23 5.38 -10.73 -2.86
C GLY A 23 4.49 -10.52 -1.63
N LEU A 24 3.31 -11.16 -1.64
CA LEU A 24 2.39 -11.20 -0.49
C LEU A 24 3.06 -11.67 0.81
N SER A 25 4.04 -12.57 0.70
CA SER A 25 4.76 -13.11 1.85
C SER A 25 5.68 -12.09 2.51
N ASP A 26 6.39 -11.32 1.71
CA ASP A 26 7.28 -10.26 2.18
C ASP A 26 6.44 -9.13 2.76
N LEU A 27 5.40 -8.71 2.05
CA LEU A 27 4.49 -7.69 2.55
C LEU A 27 3.83 -8.07 3.88
N SER A 28 3.51 -9.36 4.07
CA SER A 28 2.99 -9.87 5.35
C SER A 28 4.00 -9.76 6.48
N ARG A 29 5.28 -10.04 6.20
CA ARG A 29 6.37 -9.93 7.17
C ARG A 29 6.64 -8.47 7.54
N GLU A 30 6.69 -7.58 6.56
CA GLU A 30 7.02 -6.17 6.78
C GLU A 30 5.86 -5.37 7.39
N SER A 31 4.61 -5.63 6.98
CA SER A 31 3.43 -4.92 7.52
C SER A 31 2.87 -5.52 8.81
N GLY A 32 3.36 -6.69 9.25
CA GLY A 32 2.78 -7.45 10.36
C GLY A 32 1.35 -7.96 10.12
N THR A 33 0.82 -7.80 8.91
CA THR A 33 -0.55 -8.20 8.56
C THR A 33 -0.57 -9.63 8.03
N LYS A 34 -1.56 -10.43 8.45
CA LYS A 34 -1.72 -11.82 8.00
C LYS A 34 -1.91 -11.89 6.48
N LYS A 35 -1.26 -12.86 5.81
CA LYS A 35 -1.39 -13.09 4.36
C LYS A 35 -2.84 -13.17 3.87
N ALA A 36 -3.72 -13.86 4.59
CA ALA A 36 -5.13 -13.98 4.23
C ALA A 36 -5.85 -12.62 4.22
N THR A 37 -5.49 -11.72 5.13
CA THR A 37 -6.02 -10.35 5.16
C THR A 37 -5.46 -9.52 4.02
N LEU A 38 -4.17 -9.64 3.74
CA LEU A 38 -3.53 -8.99 2.59
C LEU A 38 -4.09 -9.47 1.24
N GLN A 39 -4.44 -10.75 1.11
CA GLN A 39 -5.07 -11.29 -0.10
C GLN A 39 -6.36 -10.54 -0.45
N ASN A 40 -7.23 -10.29 0.54
CA ASN A 40 -8.46 -9.52 0.32
C ASN A 40 -8.17 -8.10 -0.18
N PHE A 41 -7.10 -7.48 0.32
CA PHE A 41 -6.68 -6.14 -0.10
C PHE A 41 -6.08 -6.15 -1.50
N TRP A 42 -5.29 -7.17 -1.80
CA TRP A 42 -4.68 -7.43 -3.09
C TRP A 42 -5.73 -7.60 -4.20
N GLU A 43 -6.88 -8.18 -3.87
CA GLU A 43 -8.05 -8.35 -4.74
C GLU A 43 -8.92 -7.08 -4.84
N GLY A 44 -8.59 -6.02 -4.09
CA GLY A 44 -9.23 -4.70 -4.22
C GLY A 44 -10.14 -4.30 -3.06
N ARG A 45 -10.23 -5.09 -1.99
CA ARG A 45 -10.99 -4.68 -0.79
C ARG A 45 -10.25 -3.58 -0.04
N LEU A 46 -10.94 -2.48 0.27
CA LEU A 46 -10.34 -1.43 1.09
C LEU A 46 -10.05 -1.96 2.51
N CYS A 47 -8.89 -1.60 3.05
CA CYS A 47 -8.57 -1.89 4.45
C CYS A 47 -9.09 -0.79 5.38
N ARG A 48 -9.12 -1.11 6.67
CA ARG A 48 -9.40 -0.14 7.74
C ARG A 48 -8.14 0.65 8.07
N ALA A 49 -8.31 1.81 8.70
CA ALA A 49 -7.20 2.72 9.02
C ALA A 49 -6.08 2.04 9.85
N ASP A 50 -6.44 1.18 10.80
CA ASP A 50 -5.51 0.42 11.65
C ASP A 50 -4.56 -0.51 10.86
N VAL A 51 -4.96 -0.92 9.65
CA VAL A 51 -4.13 -1.72 8.75
C VAL A 51 -3.51 -0.87 7.64
N LEU A 52 -4.17 0.21 7.24
CA LEU A 52 -3.71 1.14 6.21
C LEU A 52 -2.37 1.77 6.56
N PHE A 53 -2.20 2.27 7.79
CA PHE A 53 -0.97 2.93 8.20
C PHE A 53 0.25 1.98 8.21
N PRO A 54 0.21 0.82 8.90
CA PRO A 54 1.32 -0.15 8.85
C PRO A 54 1.64 -0.64 7.44
N LEU A 55 0.62 -0.78 6.59
CA LEU A 55 0.81 -1.21 5.21
C LEU A 55 1.49 -0.13 4.36
N ALA A 56 1.11 1.12 4.56
CA ALA A 56 1.73 2.27 3.89
C ALA A 56 3.18 2.45 4.35
N ASP A 57 3.46 2.31 5.65
CA ASP A 57 4.82 2.33 6.20
C ASP A 57 5.69 1.23 5.61
N ALA A 58 5.19 -0.02 5.59
CA ALA A 58 5.92 -1.14 4.99
C ALA A 58 6.24 -0.90 3.50
N LEU A 59 5.29 -0.34 2.75
CA LEU A 59 5.46 -0.02 1.32
C LEU A 59 6.28 1.26 1.09
N GLY A 60 6.61 2.01 2.14
CA GLY A 60 7.27 3.30 2.07
C GLY A 60 6.47 4.32 1.26
N VAL A 61 5.15 4.35 1.44
CA VAL A 61 4.23 5.26 0.73
C VAL A 61 3.34 6.05 1.68
N SER A 62 2.70 7.11 1.17
CA SER A 62 1.67 7.83 1.91
C SER A 62 0.39 6.99 2.08
N PRO A 63 -0.20 6.92 3.29
CA PRO A 63 -1.49 6.27 3.53
C PRO A 63 -2.61 6.87 2.67
N ARG A 64 -2.57 8.19 2.41
CA ARG A 64 -3.52 8.88 1.54
C ARG A 64 -3.39 8.37 0.11
N TRP A 65 -2.18 8.36 -0.44
CA TRP A 65 -1.93 7.84 -1.78
C TRP A 65 -2.34 6.37 -1.90
N LEU A 66 -2.04 5.56 -0.88
CA LEU A 66 -2.42 4.16 -0.87
C LEU A 66 -3.95 3.97 -0.88
N ALA A 67 -4.71 4.79 -0.14
CA ALA A 67 -6.16 4.70 -0.06
C ALA A 67 -6.88 5.27 -1.30
N THR A 68 -6.46 6.43 -1.81
CA THR A 68 -7.20 7.17 -2.84
C THR A 68 -6.51 7.20 -4.20
N GLY A 69 -5.22 6.89 -4.26
CA GLY A 69 -4.38 7.12 -5.45
C GLY A 69 -4.04 8.58 -5.68
N GLU A 70 -4.41 9.48 -4.76
CA GLU A 70 -4.20 10.92 -4.87
C GLU A 70 -3.09 11.39 -3.94
N GLY A 71 -2.29 12.35 -4.43
CA GLY A 71 -1.20 12.96 -3.68
C GLY A 71 0.16 12.30 -3.93
N GLU A 72 1.14 12.67 -3.09
CA GLU A 72 2.52 12.19 -3.23
C GLU A 72 2.65 10.72 -2.81
N VAL A 73 3.35 9.93 -3.63
CA VAL A 73 3.64 8.51 -3.36
C VAL A 73 4.48 8.38 -2.11
N ALA A 74 5.53 9.20 -1.96
CA ALA A 74 6.39 9.17 -0.80
C ALA A 74 5.60 9.60 0.45
N PRO A 75 5.82 8.97 1.61
CA PRO A 75 5.35 9.52 2.86
C PRO A 75 5.97 10.92 2.99
N ALA A 76 5.18 11.88 3.46
CA ALA A 76 5.66 13.23 3.75
C ALA A 76 6.67 13.15 4.91
N VAL A 77 7.92 12.79 4.58
CA VAL A 77 9.11 12.69 5.43
C VAL A 77 8.83 12.50 6.93
N TRP A 78 8.59 11.26 7.37
CA TRP A 78 8.83 10.87 8.76
C TRP A 78 10.29 10.41 8.90
N ARG A 79 11.23 11.33 8.72
CA ARG A 79 12.61 11.09 9.13
C ARG A 79 12.70 11.26 10.64
N GLN A 80 12.96 10.13 11.31
CA GLN A 80 13.67 9.97 12.57
C GLN A 80 13.22 10.83 13.77
N TYR A 81 12.65 10.15 14.77
CA TYR A 81 13.07 10.33 16.16
C TYR A 81 13.62 9.00 16.67
#